data_AF-A0AAE1RBJ7-F1
#
_entry.id   AF-A0AAE1RBJ7-F1
#
_cell.length_a   1.000
_cell.length_b   1.000
_cell.length_c   1.000
_cell.angle_alpha   90.00
_cell.angle_beta   90.00
_cell.angle_gamma   90.00
#
_symmetry.space_group_name_H-M   'P 1'
#
loop_
_entity.id
_entity.type
_entity.pdbx_description
1 polymer ?
#
loop_
_entity_poly.entity_id
_entity_poly.type
_entity_poly.pdbx_seq_one_letter_code
_entity_poly.pdbx_strand_id
1 'polypeptide(L)'
;MEPVSDHFLMIASVVTSSPRDNRPFKFLNMWLQHPSFDIILDSCWKQYVNGSAQFVLATKLKSLKHPLKELNTCAFGSIAQRSTSANLEFKKAIKAHMDDPLNDELKSEVSVLRAKANFLLESERHYLQQKAQHTHLVESDRSSKYFHSMIKRNNVKNSISYLVKEDGTTTSSHEESPLINLHPSRIPSQVIFRSGVIILSRMRANWN
;
A
#
# COMPACT_ATOMS: atom_id res chain seq x y z
N MET A 1 -8.30 -36.08 28.25
CA MET A 1 -9.33 -35.12 27.78
C MET A 1 -8.66 -33.78 27.67
N GLU A 2 -8.24 -33.41 26.46
CA GLU A 2 -7.69 -32.07 26.20
C GLU A 2 -8.86 -31.12 25.92
N PRO A 3 -8.89 -29.92 26.51
CA PRO A 3 -9.88 -28.91 26.16
C PRO A 3 -9.51 -28.27 24.82
N VAL A 4 -10.32 -28.53 23.80
CA VAL A 4 -10.30 -27.80 22.53
C VAL A 4 -10.96 -26.45 22.78
N SER A 5 -10.14 -25.41 22.92
CA SER A 5 -10.62 -24.03 23.02
C SER A 5 -10.94 -23.50 21.62
N ASP A 6 -12.22 -23.51 21.27
CA ASP A 6 -12.77 -22.82 20.10
C ASP A 6 -12.66 -21.30 20.29
N HIS A 7 -11.51 -20.74 19.92
CA HIS A 7 -11.34 -19.30 19.84
C HIS A 7 -12.01 -18.78 18.57
N PHE A 8 -13.28 -18.41 18.67
CA PHE A 8 -13.96 -17.62 17.64
C PHE A 8 -13.31 -16.24 17.54
N LEU A 9 -12.79 -15.88 16.35
CA LEU A 9 -12.21 -14.57 16.09
C LEU A 9 -13.30 -13.49 16.04
N MET A 10 -13.50 -12.79 17.15
CA MET A 10 -14.33 -11.59 17.18
C MET A 10 -13.52 -10.41 16.62
N ILE A 11 -13.78 -10.05 15.36
CA ILE A 11 -13.20 -8.85 14.75
C ILE A 11 -13.99 -7.64 15.24
N ALA A 12 -13.54 -7.03 16.33
CA ALA A 12 -14.01 -5.71 16.73
C ALA A 12 -13.33 -4.66 15.84
N SER A 13 -14.05 -4.11 14.86
CA SER A 13 -13.59 -2.95 14.11
C SER A 13 -13.81 -1.69 14.95
N VAL A 14 -12.84 -1.31 15.76
CA VAL A 14 -12.83 0.01 16.37
C VAL A 14 -12.46 1.00 15.27
N VAL A 15 -13.46 1.64 14.69
CA VAL A 15 -13.26 2.79 13.80
C VAL A 15 -12.94 3.99 14.70
N THR A 16 -11.68 4.11 15.10
CA THR A 16 -11.17 5.40 15.60
C THR A 16 -10.89 6.27 14.37
N SER A 17 -11.74 7.27 14.15
CA SER A 17 -11.48 8.35 13.21
C SER A 17 -10.34 9.23 13.75
N SER A 18 -9.10 8.75 13.61
CA SER A 18 -7.92 9.56 13.91
C SER A 18 -7.76 10.67 12.85
N PRO A 19 -7.49 11.92 13.25
CA PRO A 19 -7.31 13.04 12.33
C PRO A 19 -6.06 12.81 11.48
N ARG A 20 -6.26 12.51 10.18
CA ARG A 20 -5.23 12.39 9.13
C ARG A 20 -3.90 11.81 9.65
N ASP A 21 -3.95 10.52 9.94
CA ASP A 21 -2.82 9.62 10.17
C ASP A 21 -1.54 10.14 9.48
N ASN A 22 -0.52 10.50 10.28
CA ASN A 22 0.81 10.97 9.85
C ASN A 22 1.58 9.83 9.15
N ARG A 23 0.99 9.27 8.09
CA ARG A 23 1.58 8.16 7.35
C ARG A 23 2.83 8.68 6.66
N PRO A 24 3.98 8.02 6.86
CA PRO A 24 5.18 8.36 6.12
C PRO A 24 4.88 8.21 4.63
N PHE A 25 5.47 9.10 3.82
CA PHE A 25 5.35 9.01 2.38
C PHE A 25 5.94 7.68 1.91
N LYS A 26 5.15 6.93 1.14
CA LYS A 26 5.58 5.70 0.50
C LYS A 26 5.47 5.90 -1.00
N PHE A 27 6.57 5.68 -1.71
CA PHE A 27 6.56 5.62 -3.16
C PHE A 27 5.68 4.45 -3.60
N LEU A 28 4.82 4.63 -4.61
CA LEU A 28 3.97 3.55 -5.13
C LEU A 28 4.42 3.15 -6.54
N ASN A 29 4.71 1.86 -6.73
CA ASN A 29 5.26 1.36 -7.99
C ASN A 29 4.33 1.60 -9.19
N MET A 30 3.02 1.63 -8.96
CA MET A 30 2.03 1.93 -10.00
C MET A 30 2.21 3.32 -10.63
N TRP A 31 2.84 4.28 -9.95
CA TRP A 31 3.08 5.61 -10.51
C TRP A 31 3.97 5.55 -11.74
N LEU A 32 4.93 4.61 -11.79
CA LEU A 32 5.83 4.41 -12.93
C LEU A 32 5.09 4.06 -14.23
N GLN A 33 3.86 3.54 -14.13
CA GLN A 33 3.05 3.19 -15.29
C GLN A 33 2.33 4.41 -15.89
N HIS A 34 2.23 5.52 -15.15
CA HIS A 34 1.48 6.70 -15.61
C HIS A 34 2.32 7.57 -16.55
N PRO A 35 1.80 7.96 -17.74
CA PRO A 35 2.56 8.78 -18.70
C PRO A 35 3.10 10.10 -18.12
N SER A 36 2.36 10.72 -17.20
CA SER A 36 2.80 11.98 -16.54
C SER A 36 3.91 11.79 -15.50
N PHE A 37 4.28 10.57 -15.13
CA PHE A 37 5.32 10.35 -14.12
C PHE A 37 6.65 10.93 -14.55
N ASP A 38 7.11 10.63 -15.77
CA ASP A 38 8.39 11.11 -16.28
C ASP A 38 8.41 12.63 -16.40
N ILE A 39 7.28 13.24 -16.79
CA ILE A 39 7.12 14.70 -16.87
C ILE A 39 7.23 15.33 -15.47
N ILE A 40 6.58 14.76 -14.47
CA ILE A 40 6.66 15.21 -13.08
C ILE A 40 8.09 15.05 -12.57
N LEU A 41 8.73 13.92 -12.85
CA LEU A 41 10.08 13.64 -12.42
C LEU A 41 11.05 14.66 -13.01
N ASP A 42 11.02 14.83 -14.34
CA ASP A 42 11.90 15.73 -15.08
C ASP A 42 11.72 17.19 -14.64
N SER A 43 10.48 17.65 -14.50
CA SER A 43 10.19 19.01 -14.04
C SER A 43 10.73 19.29 -12.63
N CYS A 44 10.65 18.33 -11.71
CA CYS A 44 11.23 18.46 -10.38
C CYS A 44 12.76 18.33 -10.40
N TRP A 45 13.31 17.45 -11.25
CA TRP A 45 14.74 17.17 -11.29
C TRP A 45 15.55 18.29 -11.95
N LYS A 46 14.96 19.02 -12.89
CA LYS A 46 15.57 20.18 -13.56
C LYS A 46 15.61 21.45 -12.71
N GLN A 47 14.91 21.49 -11.57
CA GLN A 47 14.97 22.64 -10.67
C GLN A 47 16.38 22.86 -10.14
N TYR A 48 16.87 24.09 -10.25
CA TYR A 48 18.14 24.50 -9.68
C TYR A 48 18.02 24.55 -8.15
N VAL A 49 18.93 23.85 -7.47
CA VAL A 49 19.04 23.86 -6.01
C VAL A 49 20.48 24.11 -5.66
N ASN A 50 20.72 25.14 -4.85
CA ASN A 50 22.05 25.45 -4.34
C ASN A 50 22.33 24.69 -3.04
N GLY A 51 23.54 24.17 -2.87
CA GLY A 51 23.98 23.49 -1.65
C GLY A 51 24.86 22.26 -1.89
N SER A 52 25.15 21.51 -0.84
CA SER A 52 25.89 20.24 -0.95
C SER A 52 25.09 19.21 -1.75
N ALA A 53 25.78 18.20 -2.32
CA ALA A 53 25.13 17.15 -3.10
C ALA A 53 23.99 16.45 -2.32
N GLN A 54 24.18 16.19 -1.01
CA GLN A 54 23.17 15.60 -0.15
C GLN A 54 21.96 16.54 0.05
N PHE A 55 22.20 17.84 0.21
CA PHE A 55 21.13 18.83 0.33
C PHE A 55 20.33 18.95 -0.96
N VAL A 56 21.00 18.97 -2.12
CA VAL A 56 20.36 18.98 -3.45
C VAL A 56 19.47 17.76 -3.62
N LEU A 57 19.98 16.55 -3.35
CA LEU A 57 19.20 15.31 -3.44
C LEU A 57 17.98 15.33 -2.52
N ALA A 58 18.17 15.66 -1.24
CA ALA A 58 17.08 15.71 -0.26
C ALA A 58 15.99 16.72 -0.66
N THR A 59 16.39 17.86 -1.24
CA THR A 59 15.45 18.90 -1.67
C THR A 59 14.64 18.46 -2.89
N LYS A 60 15.29 17.84 -3.89
CA LYS A 60 14.59 17.28 -5.07
C LYS A 60 13.63 16.15 -4.70
N LEU A 61 14.02 15.27 -3.78
CA LEU A 61 13.11 14.23 -3.28
C LEU A 61 11.92 14.82 -2.49
N LYS A 62 12.15 15.91 -1.75
CA LYS A 62 11.07 16.64 -1.07
C LYS A 62 10.12 17.32 -2.05
N SER A 63 10.62 17.92 -3.14
CA SER A 63 9.77 18.58 -4.13
C SER A 63 8.90 17.58 -4.90
N LEU A 64 9.41 16.37 -5.19
CA LEU A 64 8.64 15.28 -5.82
C LEU A 64 7.44 14.79 -5.00
N LYS A 65 7.48 14.94 -3.68
CA LYS A 65 6.45 14.38 -2.78
C LYS A 65 5.05 14.90 -3.07
N HIS A 66 4.89 16.20 -3.34
CA HIS A 66 3.57 16.81 -3.55
C HIS A 66 2.95 16.43 -4.91
N PRO A 67 3.65 16.61 -6.04
CA PRO A 67 3.14 16.20 -7.36
C PRO A 67 2.77 14.71 -7.42
N LEU A 68 3.55 13.83 -6.78
CA LEU A 68 3.22 12.40 -6.75
C LEU A 68 1.97 12.10 -5.91
N LYS A 69 1.70 12.86 -4.85
CA LYS A 69 0.45 12.74 -4.10
C LYS A 69 -0.76 13.23 -4.89
N GLU A 70 -0.60 14.30 -5.65
CA GLU A 70 -1.64 14.81 -6.55
C GLU A 70 -1.92 13.80 -7.67
N LEU A 71 -0.88 13.29 -8.32
CA LEU A 71 -0.98 12.21 -9.30
C LEU A 71 -1.72 11.01 -8.72
N ASN A 72 -1.36 10.60 -7.50
CA ASN A 72 -2.03 9.49 -6.83
C ASN A 72 -3.53 9.75 -6.64
N THR A 73 -3.91 10.94 -6.16
CA THR A 73 -5.32 11.28 -5.93
C THR A 73 -6.10 11.32 -7.24
N CYS A 74 -5.55 11.94 -8.29
CA CYS A 74 -6.22 12.12 -9.57
C CYS A 74 -6.30 10.81 -10.39
N ALA A 75 -5.19 10.09 -10.53
CA ALA A 75 -5.10 8.93 -11.43
C ALA A 75 -5.35 7.58 -10.73
N PHE A 76 -5.01 7.47 -9.44
CA PHE A 76 -5.00 6.19 -8.71
C PHE A 76 -5.88 6.16 -7.45
N GLY A 77 -6.63 7.23 -7.17
CA GLY A 77 -7.56 7.28 -6.04
C GLY A 77 -8.58 6.14 -6.13
N SER A 78 -8.78 5.40 -5.05
CA SER A 78 -9.69 4.24 -5.01
C SER A 78 -9.43 3.22 -6.15
N ILE A 79 -8.16 2.90 -6.42
CA ILE A 79 -7.75 2.07 -7.57
C ILE A 79 -8.54 0.75 -7.72
N ALA A 80 -8.84 0.07 -6.61
CA ALA A 80 -9.60 -1.19 -6.62
C ALA A 80 -11.05 -1.02 -7.12
N GLN A 81 -11.70 0.09 -6.77
CA GLN A 81 -13.03 0.39 -7.27
C GLN A 81 -12.97 0.77 -8.76
N ARG A 82 -11.99 1.61 -9.14
CA ARG A 82 -11.80 2.05 -10.53
C ARG A 82 -11.49 0.88 -11.47
N SER A 83 -10.61 -0.03 -11.06
CA SER A 83 -10.28 -1.23 -11.84
C SER A 83 -11.50 -2.14 -12.01
N THR A 84 -12.28 -2.35 -10.94
CA THR A 84 -13.51 -3.14 -10.97
C THR A 84 -14.55 -2.52 -11.91
N SER A 85 -14.79 -1.21 -11.79
CA SER A 85 -15.73 -0.48 -12.66
C SER A 85 -15.30 -0.50 -14.12
N ALA A 86 -14.02 -0.22 -14.41
CA ALA A 86 -13.51 -0.23 -15.78
C ALA A 86 -13.56 -1.63 -16.43
N ASN A 87 -13.28 -2.68 -15.65
CA ASN A 87 -13.41 -4.06 -16.13
C ASN A 87 -14.88 -4.44 -16.39
N LEU A 88 -15.82 -3.91 -15.59
CA LEU A 88 -17.25 -4.10 -15.83
C LEU A 88 -17.72 -3.37 -17.09
N GLU A 89 -17.30 -2.12 -17.30
CA GLU A 89 -17.56 -1.34 -18.52
C GLU A 89 -17.04 -2.09 -19.75
N PHE A 90 -15.78 -2.54 -19.72
CA PHE A 90 -15.18 -3.32 -20.79
C PHE A 90 -15.95 -4.61 -21.11
N LYS A 91 -16.40 -5.35 -20.08
CA LYS A 91 -17.21 -6.55 -20.26
C LYS A 91 -18.57 -6.26 -20.90
N LYS A 92 -19.19 -5.13 -20.56
CA LYS A 92 -20.45 -4.69 -21.18
C LYS A 92 -20.25 -4.34 -22.66
N ALA A 93 -19.19 -3.60 -22.97
CA ALA A 93 -18.87 -3.24 -24.36
C ALA A 93 -18.53 -4.48 -25.22
N ILE A 94 -17.82 -5.48 -24.67
CA ILE A 94 -17.63 -6.75 -25.37
C ILE A 94 -18.96 -7.41 -25.68
N LYS A 95 -19.89 -7.49 -24.72
CA LYS A 95 -21.21 -8.09 -24.97
C LYS A 95 -21.95 -7.38 -26.10
N ALA A 96 -22.01 -6.05 -26.06
CA ALA A 96 -22.64 -5.26 -27.12
C ALA A 96 -22.00 -5.49 -28.49
N HIS A 97 -20.66 -5.57 -28.57
CA HIS A 97 -19.96 -5.92 -29.81
C HIS A 97 -20.27 -7.35 -30.27
N MET A 98 -20.44 -8.32 -29.36
CA MET A 98 -20.81 -9.69 -29.75
C MET A 98 -22.22 -9.73 -30.35
N ASP A 99 -23.12 -8.86 -29.91
CA ASP A 99 -24.47 -8.72 -30.43
C ASP A 99 -24.50 -8.05 -31.82
N ASP A 100 -23.56 -7.12 -32.10
CA ASP A 100 -23.38 -6.49 -33.42
C ASP A 100 -21.89 -6.42 -33.84
N PRO A 101 -21.34 -7.49 -34.46
CA PRO A 101 -19.92 -7.58 -34.77
C PRO A 101 -19.42 -6.72 -35.92
N LEU A 102 -20.32 -6.17 -36.76
CA LEU A 102 -19.97 -5.37 -37.93
C LEU A 102 -19.87 -3.87 -37.63
N ASN A 103 -20.21 -3.46 -36.40
CA ASN A 103 -20.17 -2.07 -35.99
C ASN A 103 -18.74 -1.64 -35.60
N ASP A 104 -18.10 -0.86 -36.49
CA ASP A 104 -16.76 -0.34 -36.27
C ASP A 104 -16.65 0.66 -35.10
N GLU A 105 -17.74 1.37 -34.75
CA GLU A 105 -17.75 2.27 -33.60
C GLU A 105 -17.63 1.47 -32.29
N LEU A 106 -18.44 0.41 -32.15
CA LEU A 106 -18.36 -0.50 -31.00
C LEU A 106 -17.00 -1.18 -30.89
N LYS A 107 -16.38 -1.52 -32.01
CA LYS A 107 -15.01 -2.07 -32.04
C LYS A 107 -13.97 -1.07 -31.54
N SER A 108 -14.09 0.20 -31.93
CA SER A 108 -13.22 1.27 -31.44
C SER A 108 -13.39 1.49 -29.94
N GLU A 109 -14.64 1.48 -29.46
CA GLU A 109 -14.98 1.63 -28.05
C GLU A 109 -14.40 0.49 -27.20
N VAL A 110 -14.57 -0.77 -27.65
CA VAL A 110 -13.99 -1.95 -26.99
C VAL A 110 -12.48 -1.83 -26.86
N SER A 111 -11.79 -1.34 -27.89
CA SER A 111 -10.33 -1.13 -27.86
C SER A 111 -9.93 -0.10 -26.78
N VAL A 112 -10.61 1.04 -26.72
CA VAL A 112 -10.36 2.10 -25.72
C VAL A 112 -10.63 1.59 -24.31
N LEU A 113 -11.77 0.94 -24.08
CA LEU A 113 -12.15 0.39 -22.79
C LEU A 113 -11.21 -0.74 -22.35
N ARG A 114 -10.73 -1.57 -23.28
CA ARG A 114 -9.72 -2.59 -23.00
C ARG A 114 -8.43 -1.96 -22.50
N ALA A 115 -7.93 -0.94 -23.18
CA ALA A 115 -6.70 -0.24 -22.78
C ALA A 115 -6.85 0.39 -21.39
N LYS A 116 -7.97 1.07 -21.12
CA LYS A 116 -8.30 1.66 -19.81
C LYS A 116 -8.39 0.59 -18.71
N ALA A 117 -9.10 -0.51 -18.96
CA ALA A 117 -9.26 -1.59 -17.98
C ALA A 117 -7.91 -2.27 -17.67
N ASN A 118 -7.12 -2.58 -18.71
CA ASN A 118 -5.79 -3.17 -18.54
C ASN A 118 -4.87 -2.27 -17.73
N PHE A 119 -4.82 -0.97 -18.03
CA PHE A 119 -4.03 0.00 -17.28
C PHE A 119 -4.39 0.02 -15.78
N LEU A 120 -5.69 0.08 -15.45
CA LEU A 120 -6.14 0.14 -14.06
C LEU A 120 -5.95 -1.18 -13.30
N LEU A 121 -6.19 -2.33 -13.95
CA LEU A 121 -5.93 -3.64 -13.36
C LEU A 121 -4.44 -3.85 -13.09
N GLU A 122 -3.59 -3.44 -14.01
CA GLU A 122 -2.14 -3.53 -13.86
C GLU A 122 -1.64 -2.60 -12.76
N SER A 123 -2.20 -1.39 -12.67
CA SER A 123 -1.91 -0.45 -11.59
C SER A 123 -2.35 -0.98 -10.22
N GLU A 124 -3.53 -1.60 -10.13
CA GLU A 124 -4.00 -2.28 -8.92
C GLU A 124 -3.06 -3.42 -8.53
N ARG A 125 -2.61 -4.21 -9.50
CA ARG A 125 -1.65 -5.32 -9.28
C ARG A 125 -0.36 -4.81 -8.65
N HIS A 126 0.24 -3.77 -9.21
CA HIS A 126 1.45 -3.14 -8.66
C HIS A 126 1.24 -2.66 -7.21
N TYR A 127 0.10 -2.02 -6.94
CA TYR A 127 -0.27 -1.56 -5.59
C TYR A 127 -0.38 -2.73 -4.61
N LEU A 128 -1.08 -3.79 -4.99
CA LEU A 128 -1.30 -4.98 -4.16
C LEU A 128 -0.01 -5.75 -3.90
N GLN A 129 0.83 -5.92 -4.93
CA GLN A 129 2.13 -6.57 -4.83
C GLN A 129 3.05 -5.83 -3.84
N GLN A 130 3.13 -4.51 -3.97
CA GLN A 130 3.94 -3.69 -3.09
C GLN A 130 3.42 -3.73 -1.64
N LYS A 131 2.09 -3.68 -1.46
CA LYS A 131 1.45 -3.77 -0.15
C LYS A 131 1.66 -5.13 0.52
N ALA A 132 1.74 -6.20 -0.27
CA ALA A 132 2.04 -7.54 0.20
C ALA A 132 3.54 -7.75 0.55
N GLN A 133 4.42 -6.80 0.20
CA GLN A 133 5.88 -6.88 0.41
C GLN A 133 6.54 -8.10 -0.27
N HIS A 134 6.10 -8.47 -1.49
CA HIS A 134 6.61 -9.65 -2.18
C HIS A 134 7.25 -9.32 -3.52
N THR A 135 8.49 -9.80 -3.76
CA THR A 135 9.31 -9.49 -4.93
C THR A 135 9.15 -10.48 -6.09
N HIS A 136 8.81 -11.74 -5.82
CA HIS A 136 8.72 -12.77 -6.87
C HIS A 136 7.30 -13.30 -7.02
N LEU A 137 6.63 -12.92 -8.10
CA LEU A 137 5.46 -13.66 -8.57
C LEU A 137 5.94 -14.49 -9.76
N VAL A 138 5.67 -15.79 -9.72
CA VAL A 138 5.52 -16.54 -10.96
C VAL A 138 4.30 -15.93 -11.64
N GLU A 139 4.46 -15.48 -12.87
CA GLU A 139 3.52 -14.72 -13.70
C GLU A 139 2.15 -15.41 -13.94
N SER A 140 1.93 -16.59 -13.33
CA SER A 140 0.82 -17.48 -13.63
C SER A 140 -0.48 -17.21 -12.86
N ASP A 141 -0.50 -16.32 -11.86
CA ASP A 141 -1.75 -15.91 -11.22
C ASP A 141 -1.90 -14.39 -11.14
N ARG A 142 -2.73 -13.86 -12.05
CA ARG A 142 -3.19 -12.45 -12.07
C ARG A 142 -4.28 -12.17 -11.03
N SER A 143 -4.57 -13.08 -10.10
CA SER A 143 -5.68 -12.89 -9.16
C SER A 143 -5.37 -11.84 -8.08
N SER A 144 -6.22 -10.81 -7.99
CA SER A 144 -6.23 -9.87 -6.85
C SER A 144 -6.51 -10.60 -5.52
N LYS A 145 -7.27 -11.70 -5.56
CA LYS A 145 -7.63 -12.55 -4.40
C LYS A 145 -6.41 -13.04 -3.64
N TYR A 146 -5.38 -13.50 -4.35
CA TYR A 146 -4.14 -13.96 -3.73
C TYR A 146 -3.50 -12.85 -2.89
N PHE A 147 -3.35 -11.65 -3.44
CA PHE A 147 -2.80 -10.51 -2.70
C PHE A 147 -3.67 -10.11 -1.52
N HIS A 148 -4.99 -10.10 -1.67
CA HIS A 148 -5.89 -9.80 -0.55
C HIS A 148 -5.72 -10.79 0.61
N SER A 149 -5.58 -12.08 0.31
CA SER A 149 -5.29 -13.11 1.32
C SER A 149 -3.95 -12.85 2.03
N MET A 150 -2.90 -12.55 1.26
CA MET A 150 -1.58 -12.23 1.83
C MET A 150 -1.59 -10.95 2.68
N ILE A 151 -2.24 -9.89 2.19
CA ILE A 151 -2.37 -8.63 2.93
C ILE A 151 -3.11 -8.88 4.24
N LYS A 152 -4.19 -9.68 4.23
CA LYS A 152 -4.92 -10.06 5.44
C LYS A 152 -4.01 -10.81 6.42
N ARG A 153 -3.26 -11.80 5.94
CA ARG A 153 -2.29 -12.55 6.76
C ARG A 153 -1.22 -11.63 7.37
N ASN A 154 -0.65 -10.73 6.59
CA ASN A 154 0.36 -9.78 7.06
C ASN A 154 -0.23 -8.79 8.08
N ASN A 155 -1.45 -8.29 7.86
CA ASN A 155 -2.12 -7.41 8.80
C ASN A 155 -2.38 -8.10 10.14
N VAL A 156 -2.81 -9.37 10.14
CA VAL A 156 -2.97 -10.17 11.36
C VAL A 156 -1.64 -10.37 12.06
N LYS A 157 -0.59 -10.75 11.31
CA LYS A 157 0.77 -10.94 11.87
C LYS A 157 1.34 -9.66 12.48
N ASN A 158 1.06 -8.51 11.88
CA ASN A 158 1.57 -7.21 12.32
C ASN A 158 0.63 -6.50 13.30
N SER A 159 -0.46 -7.13 13.73
CA SER A 159 -1.40 -6.58 14.69
C SER A 159 -0.84 -6.69 16.11
N ILE A 160 -0.72 -5.57 16.81
CA ILE A 160 -0.35 -5.55 18.22
C ILE A 160 -1.64 -5.66 19.04
N SER A 161 -1.88 -6.83 19.64
CA SER A 161 -3.13 -7.10 20.38
C SER A 161 -3.16 -6.53 21.80
N TYR A 162 -2.01 -6.44 22.47
CA TYR A 162 -1.86 -5.89 23.82
C TYR A 162 -0.41 -5.43 24.06
N LEU A 163 -0.25 -4.49 24.98
CA LEU A 163 1.05 -4.07 25.50
C LEU A 163 1.23 -4.59 26.92
N VAL A 164 2.45 -5.02 27.27
CA VAL A 164 2.81 -5.40 28.64
C VAL A 164 3.60 -4.26 29.25
N LYS A 165 3.12 -3.74 30.38
CA LYS A 165 3.81 -2.70 31.17
C LYS A 165 4.93 -3.31 32.03
N GLU A 166 5.80 -2.46 32.57
CA GLU A 166 6.90 -2.89 33.46
C GLU A 166 6.42 -3.57 34.75
N ASP A 167 5.18 -3.29 35.18
CA ASP A 167 4.51 -3.91 36.33
C ASP A 167 3.87 -5.27 36.02
N GLY A 168 4.01 -5.77 34.79
CA GLY A 168 3.42 -7.04 34.33
C GLY A 168 1.94 -6.96 33.96
N THR A 169 1.30 -5.80 34.06
CA THR A 169 -0.09 -5.62 33.64
C THR A 169 -0.19 -5.48 32.12
N THR A 170 -1.29 -5.97 31.55
CA THR A 170 -1.55 -5.86 30.09
C THR A 170 -2.54 -4.76 29.83
N THR A 171 -2.26 -3.89 28.86
CA THR A 171 -3.21 -2.86 28.41
C THR A 171 -3.58 -3.07 26.95
N SER A 172 -4.88 -3.04 26.69
CA SER A 172 -5.48 -2.99 25.35
C SER A 172 -6.04 -1.61 25.00
N SER A 173 -6.02 -0.68 25.97
CA SER A 173 -6.54 0.69 25.81
C SER A 173 -5.48 1.63 25.21
N HIS A 174 -5.89 2.37 24.18
CA HIS A 174 -5.08 3.38 23.50
C HIS A 174 -4.84 4.65 24.36
N GLU A 175 -5.58 4.83 25.47
CA GLU A 175 -5.50 6.02 26.31
C GLU A 175 -4.30 6.00 27.29
N GLU A 176 -3.70 4.83 27.54
CA GLU A 176 -2.60 4.68 28.50
C GLU A 176 -1.23 4.39 27.86
N SER A 177 -1.08 4.68 26.56
CA SER A 177 0.15 4.38 25.81
C SER A 177 1.02 5.64 25.58
N PRO A 178 1.85 6.09 26.56
CA PRO A 178 2.78 7.19 26.34
C PRO A 178 3.91 6.85 25.33
N LEU A 179 3.99 5.59 24.90
CA LEU A 179 5.04 5.08 24.01
C LEU A 179 4.83 5.39 22.52
N ILE A 180 3.66 5.89 22.11
CA ILE A 180 3.36 6.16 20.68
C ILE A 180 4.15 7.37 20.12
N ASN A 181 4.74 8.20 20.99
CA ASN A 181 5.50 9.39 20.61
C ASN A 181 7.02 9.32 20.89
N LEU A 182 7.56 8.16 21.28
CA LEU A 182 8.99 8.05 21.59
C LEU A 182 9.83 7.70 20.35
N HIS A 183 10.91 8.46 20.14
CA HIS A 183 11.94 8.19 19.15
C HIS A 183 12.48 6.76 19.30
N PRO A 184 12.79 6.01 18.22
CA PRO A 184 13.14 4.59 18.28
C PRO A 184 14.29 4.23 19.23
N SER A 185 15.16 5.19 19.56
CA SER A 185 16.27 5.03 20.51
C SER A 185 15.87 5.09 22.00
N ARG A 186 14.60 5.35 22.32
CA ARG A 186 14.09 5.46 23.70
C ARG A 186 13.11 4.34 24.09
N ILE A 187 12.91 3.35 23.23
CA ILE A 187 12.10 2.17 23.58
C ILE A 187 12.98 1.28 24.48
N PRO A 188 12.60 1.05 25.76
CA PRO A 188 13.39 0.21 26.66
C PRO A 188 13.48 -1.22 26.13
N SER A 189 14.64 -1.84 26.35
CA SER A 189 15.06 -3.13 25.77
C SER A 189 14.19 -4.35 26.15
N GLN A 190 13.11 -4.15 26.92
CA GLN A 190 12.29 -5.22 27.50
C GLN A 190 10.83 -5.23 27.05
N VAL A 191 10.45 -4.46 26.02
CA VAL A 191 9.10 -4.59 25.44
C VAL A 191 9.02 -5.88 24.62
N ILE A 192 8.67 -6.98 25.28
CA ILE A 192 8.47 -8.29 24.66
C ILE A 192 7.03 -8.35 24.14
N PHE A 193 6.88 -8.23 22.82
CA PHE A 193 5.62 -8.46 22.13
C PHE A 193 5.45 -9.96 21.87
N ARG A 194 4.46 -10.61 22.49
CA ARG A 194 4.11 -12.01 22.20
C ARG A 194 2.76 -12.12 21.50
N SER A 195 2.82 -11.99 20.17
CA SER A 195 2.08 -12.84 19.24
C SER A 195 2.74 -12.76 17.86
N GLY A 196 3.54 -13.78 17.50
CA GLY A 196 3.88 -14.08 16.10
C GLY A 196 5.08 -13.37 15.46
N VAL A 197 6.29 -13.83 15.81
CA VAL A 197 7.60 -13.68 15.13
C VAL A 197 8.46 -12.47 15.53
N ILE A 198 9.58 -12.83 16.15
CA ILE A 198 10.77 -12.05 16.49
C ILE A 198 11.42 -11.47 15.22
N ILE A 199 11.72 -10.18 15.21
CA ILE A 199 12.89 -9.64 14.50
C ILE A 199 13.66 -8.75 15.48
N LEU A 200 14.49 -9.37 16.32
CA LEU A 200 15.73 -8.75 16.76
C LEU A 200 16.80 -9.13 15.74
N SER A 201 16.89 -8.35 14.65
CA SER A 201 18.13 -8.29 13.89
C SER A 201 18.77 -6.93 14.13
N ARG A 202 19.71 -6.97 15.07
CA ARG A 202 20.73 -5.97 15.35
C ARG A 202 21.58 -5.77 14.09
N MET A 203 21.22 -4.84 13.21
CA MET A 203 22.16 -4.32 12.23
C MET A 203 22.96 -3.19 12.88
N ARG A 204 24.06 -3.59 13.53
CA ARG A 204 25.17 -2.68 13.85
C ARG A 204 25.90 -2.44 12.53
N ALA A 205 25.52 -1.41 11.79
CA ALA A 205 26.36 -0.90 10.71
C ALA A 205 27.43 -0.03 11.38
N ASN A 206 28.63 -0.61 11.52
CA ASN A 206 29.85 0.16 11.75
C ASN A 206 30.01 1.11 10.57
N TRP A 207 30.02 2.41 10.85
CA TRP A 207 30.64 3.39 9.99
C TRP A 207 32.08 3.53 10.46
N ASN A 208 33.00 2.93 9.71
CA ASN A 208 34.34 3.44 9.50
C ASN A 208 34.46 3.75 8.00
#